data_AF-A0A920GHE0-F1
#
_entry.id   AF-A0A920GHE0-F1
#
_cell.length_a   1.000
_cell.length_b   1.000
_cell.length_c   1.000
_cell.angle_alpha   90.00
_cell.angle_beta   90.00
_cell.angle_gamma   90.00
#
_symmetry.space_group_name_H-M   'P 1'
#
loop_
_entity.id
_entity.type
_entity.pdbx_description
1 polymer ?
#
loop_
_entity_poly.entity_id
_entity_poly.type
_entity_poly.pdbx_seq_one_letter_code
_entity_poly.pdbx_strand_id
1 'polypeptide(L)'
;MIDNFNNIYLFLLFAFGCVLTPGFYAYQLWEAKGIFRRYNIDESATLNTKICSSMAYSRVTDWHSNYFFGPQGNWAFFTLGLIVFIANLIYNTGAYFGFAFTLGRDKYKVAPEAMYASIFKVFVYLTLIIGLWDKLFI
;
A
#
# COMPACT_ATOMS: atom_id res chain seq x y z
N MET A 1 -18.56 -5.82 -15.48
CA MET A 1 -17.77 -5.60 -14.23
C MET A 1 -16.29 -5.36 -14.57
N ILE A 2 -15.64 -6.28 -15.30
CA ILE A 2 -14.36 -6.00 -15.99
C ILE A 2 -14.49 -4.80 -16.94
N ASP A 3 -15.66 -4.65 -17.57
CA ASP A 3 -15.99 -3.54 -18.47
C ASP A 3 -15.93 -2.18 -17.76
N ASN A 4 -16.14 -2.15 -16.43
CA ASN A 4 -15.98 -0.95 -15.62
C ASN A 4 -14.50 -0.60 -15.41
N PHE A 5 -13.57 -1.53 -15.60
CA PHE A 5 -12.12 -1.32 -15.51
C PHE A 5 -11.44 -1.15 -16.88
N ASN A 6 -12.19 -0.90 -17.96
CA ASN A 6 -11.71 -0.81 -19.36
C ASN A 6 -11.21 -2.15 -19.93
N ASN A 7 -10.43 -2.92 -19.19
CA ASN A 7 -9.98 -4.26 -19.58
C ASN A 7 -9.66 -5.14 -18.35
N ILE A 8 -9.48 -6.44 -18.60
CA ILE A 8 -9.19 -7.42 -17.56
C ILE A 8 -7.84 -7.18 -16.87
N TYR A 9 -6.85 -6.64 -17.58
CA TYR A 9 -5.52 -6.37 -17.00
C TYR A 9 -5.59 -5.32 -15.90
N LEU A 10 -6.32 -4.23 -16.11
CA LEU A 10 -6.50 -3.17 -15.10
C LEU A 10 -7.31 -3.68 -13.89
N PHE A 11 -8.32 -4.52 -14.14
CA PHE A 11 -9.05 -5.17 -13.05
C PHE A 11 -8.14 -6.08 -12.20
N LEU A 12 -7.33 -6.93 -12.84
CA LEU A 12 -6.39 -7.81 -12.14
C LEU A 12 -5.30 -7.02 -11.42
N LEU A 13 -4.80 -5.94 -12.03
CA LEU A 13 -3.82 -5.05 -11.43
C LEU A 13 -4.39 -4.37 -10.17
N PHE A 14 -5.65 -3.94 -10.21
CA PHE A 14 -6.35 -3.42 -9.04
C PHE A 14 -6.53 -4.50 -7.96
N ALA A 15 -7.05 -5.68 -8.30
CA ALA A 15 -7.25 -6.76 -7.35
C ALA A 15 -5.92 -7.19 -6.68
N PHE A 16 -4.87 -7.38 -7.45
CA PHE A 16 -3.57 -7.79 -6.93
C PHE A 16 -2.86 -6.66 -6.17
N GLY A 17 -2.77 -5.49 -6.80
CA GLY A 17 -1.98 -4.36 -6.35
C GLY A 17 -2.64 -3.50 -5.26
N CYS A 18 -3.97 -3.44 -5.21
CA CYS A 18 -4.70 -2.61 -4.25
C CYS A 18 -5.42 -3.44 -3.17
N VAL A 19 -5.63 -4.74 -3.35
CA VAL A 19 -6.42 -5.58 -2.43
C VAL A 19 -5.60 -6.71 -1.82
N LEU A 20 -5.07 -7.61 -2.65
CA LEU A 20 -4.34 -8.79 -2.16
C LEU A 20 -3.05 -8.40 -1.45
N THR A 21 -2.25 -7.53 -2.07
CA THR A 21 -0.98 -7.13 -1.48
C THR A 21 -1.15 -6.36 -0.16
N PRO A 22 -2.04 -5.34 0.00
CA PRO A 22 -2.30 -4.76 1.31
C PRO A 22 -2.94 -5.73 2.31
N GLY A 23 -3.84 -6.62 1.86
CA GLY A 23 -4.46 -7.62 2.72
C GLY A 23 -3.45 -8.61 3.30
N PHE A 24 -2.48 -9.05 2.50
CA PHE A 24 -1.37 -9.89 2.97
C PHE A 24 -0.51 -9.18 4.02
N TYR A 25 -0.15 -7.90 3.79
CA TYR A 25 0.59 -7.11 4.78
C TYR A 25 -0.23 -6.86 6.05
N ALA A 26 -1.53 -6.59 5.91
CA ALA A 26 -2.43 -6.39 7.06
C ALA A 26 -2.49 -7.64 7.93
N TYR A 27 -2.58 -8.83 7.32
CA TYR A 27 -2.54 -10.10 8.03
C TYR A 27 -1.21 -10.33 8.77
N GLN A 28 -0.07 -10.07 8.10
CA GLN A 28 1.24 -10.18 8.74
C GLN A 28 1.40 -9.22 9.93
N LEU A 29 0.91 -7.99 9.79
CA LEU A 29 0.95 -6.98 10.86
C LEU A 29 -0.04 -7.31 11.99
N TRP A 30 -1.13 -8.01 11.70
CA TRP A 30 -2.07 -8.52 12.71
C TRP A 30 -1.44 -9.63 13.56
N GLU A 31 -0.65 -10.52 12.96
CA GLU A 31 0.17 -11.53 13.64
C GLU A 31 1.52 -10.97 14.16
N ALA A 32 1.48 -9.75 14.72
CA ALA A 32 2.62 -8.92 15.11
C ALA A 32 3.78 -9.64 15.82
N LYS A 33 3.52 -10.72 16.55
CA LYS A 33 4.53 -11.55 17.25
C LYS A 33 5.63 -12.07 16.33
N GLY A 34 5.30 -12.49 15.10
CA GLY A 34 6.29 -12.99 14.14
C GLY A 34 7.23 -11.88 13.65
N ILE A 35 6.66 -10.70 13.38
CA ILE A 35 7.40 -9.52 12.93
C ILE A 35 8.29 -8.98 14.05
N PHE A 36 7.79 -8.91 15.28
CA PHE A 36 8.55 -8.38 16.41
C PHE A 36 9.79 -9.21 16.72
N ARG A 37 9.68 -10.55 16.65
CA ARG A 37 10.84 -11.43 16.76
C ARG A 37 11.83 -11.26 15.61
N ARG A 38 11.33 -11.14 14.38
CA ARG A 38 12.18 -11.02 13.18
C ARG A 38 13.02 -9.75 13.18
N TYR A 39 12.44 -8.66 13.69
CA TYR A 39 13.05 -7.35 13.66
C TYR A 39 13.59 -6.89 15.02
N ASN A 40 13.46 -7.69 16.10
CA ASN A 40 13.86 -7.31 17.46
C ASN A 40 13.13 -6.06 17.99
N ILE A 41 11.84 -5.96 17.68
CA ILE A 41 10.95 -4.87 18.13
C ILE A 41 10.31 -5.27 19.46
N ASP A 42 10.26 -4.33 20.40
CA ASP A 42 9.61 -4.53 21.70
C ASP A 42 8.08 -4.70 21.57
N GLU A 43 7.49 -5.58 22.38
CA GLU A 43 6.05 -5.87 22.31
C GLU A 43 5.16 -4.66 22.67
N SER A 44 5.70 -3.61 23.30
CA SER A 44 4.98 -2.34 23.49
C SER A 44 4.51 -1.69 22.18
N ALA A 45 5.12 -2.01 21.04
CA ALA A 45 4.71 -1.53 19.73
C ALA A 45 3.44 -2.22 19.18
N THR A 46 2.91 -3.26 19.85
CA THR A 46 1.76 -4.07 19.40
C THR A 46 0.57 -3.23 18.97
N LEU A 47 0.19 -2.22 19.77
CA LEU A 47 -0.98 -1.40 19.50
C LEU A 47 -0.81 -0.59 18.20
N ASN A 48 0.36 0.03 18.02
CA ASN A 48 0.67 0.81 16.82
C ASN A 48 0.66 -0.08 15.56
N THR A 49 1.24 -1.29 15.65
CA THR A 49 1.24 -2.24 14.53
C THR A 49 -0.19 -2.68 14.15
N LYS A 50 -1.06 -2.92 15.14
CA LYS A 50 -2.47 -3.26 14.90
C LYS A 50 -3.27 -2.10 14.31
N ILE A 51 -3.01 -0.86 14.73
CA ILE A 51 -3.61 0.34 14.11
C ILE A 51 -3.16 0.49 12.65
N CYS A 52 -1.88 0.27 12.35
CA CYS A 52 -1.42 0.26 10.95
C CYS A 52 -2.08 -0.86 10.13
N SER A 53 -2.37 -2.01 10.76
CA SER A 53 -3.07 -3.14 10.12
C SER A 53 -4.52 -2.79 9.79
N SER A 54 -5.23 -2.10 10.68
CA SER A 54 -6.62 -1.70 10.45
C SER A 54 -6.75 -0.62 9.37
N MET A 55 -5.76 0.26 9.22
CA MET A 55 -5.68 1.18 8.08
C MET A 55 -5.42 0.47 6.74
N ALA A 56 -4.72 -0.66 6.75
CA ALA A 56 -4.62 -1.50 5.56
C ALA A 56 -5.95 -2.23 5.27
N TYR A 57 -6.72 -2.56 6.31
CA TYR A 57 -8.06 -3.17 6.20
C TYR A 57 -9.10 -2.22 5.59
N SER A 58 -9.03 -0.91 5.84
CA SER A 58 -9.94 0.07 5.22
C SER A 58 -9.91 0.02 3.69
N ARG A 59 -8.77 -0.38 3.10
CA ARG A 59 -8.62 -0.56 1.65
C ARG A 59 -9.36 -1.80 1.12
N VAL A 60 -9.64 -2.78 1.98
CA VAL A 60 -10.50 -3.92 1.66
C VAL A 60 -11.97 -3.48 1.62
N THR A 61 -12.37 -2.49 2.41
CA THR A 61 -13.70 -1.89 2.32
C THR A 61 -13.87 -1.11 1.01
N ASP A 62 -12.84 -0.35 0.60
CA ASP A 62 -12.81 0.31 -0.70
C ASP A 62 -12.84 -0.69 -1.87
N TRP A 63 -12.26 -1.88 -1.70
CA TRP A 63 -12.41 -2.96 -2.68
C TRP A 63 -13.86 -3.37 -2.88
N HIS A 64 -14.64 -3.55 -1.81
CA HIS A 64 -16.06 -3.91 -1.95
C HIS A 64 -16.82 -2.83 -2.75
N SER A 65 -16.58 -1.55 -2.44
CA SER A 65 -17.19 -0.45 -3.19
C SER A 65 -16.82 -0.48 -4.68
N ASN A 66 -15.53 -0.58 -5.00
CA ASN A 66 -15.05 -0.62 -6.39
C ASN A 66 -15.43 -1.93 -7.12
N TYR A 67 -15.69 -3.02 -6.40
CA TYR A 67 -16.11 -4.29 -6.98
C TYR A 67 -17.58 -4.26 -7.42
N PHE A 68 -18.47 -3.71 -6.59
CA PHE A 68 -19.89 -3.64 -6.89
C PHE A 68 -20.27 -2.46 -7.79
N PHE A 69 -19.64 -1.30 -7.59
CA PHE A 69 -20.01 -0.05 -8.28
C PHE A 69 -19.03 0.34 -9.39
N GLY A 70 -17.85 -0.28 -9.44
CA GLY A 70 -16.75 0.09 -10.34
C GLY A 70 -15.91 1.27 -9.81
N PRO A 71 -14.85 1.67 -10.53
CA PRO A 71 -13.93 2.72 -10.07
C PRO A 71 -14.48 4.14 -10.25
N GLN A 72 -15.72 4.29 -10.72
CA GLN A 72 -16.31 5.57 -11.10
C GLN A 72 -16.31 6.58 -9.95
N GLY A 73 -15.75 7.77 -10.19
CA GLY A 73 -15.74 8.87 -9.21
C GLY A 73 -14.84 8.64 -7.99
N ASN A 74 -14.09 7.53 -7.93
CA ASN A 74 -13.26 7.18 -6.78
C ASN A 74 -11.83 7.72 -6.88
N TRP A 75 -11.62 8.85 -7.55
CA TRP A 75 -10.29 9.43 -7.77
C TRP A 75 -9.51 9.64 -6.48
N ALA A 76 -10.19 9.97 -5.37
CA ALA A 76 -9.55 10.24 -4.09
C ALA A 76 -8.78 9.00 -3.58
N PHE A 77 -9.35 7.80 -3.69
CA PHE A 77 -8.68 6.56 -3.31
C PHE A 77 -7.37 6.36 -4.08
N PHE A 78 -7.41 6.54 -5.40
CA PHE A 78 -6.24 6.31 -6.26
C PHE A 78 -5.18 7.42 -6.09
N THR A 79 -5.59 8.69 -6.09
CA THR A 79 -4.67 9.82 -5.97
C THR A 79 -4.03 9.90 -4.59
N LEU A 80 -4.80 9.75 -3.51
CA LEU A 80 -4.24 9.73 -2.15
C LEU A 80 -3.37 8.49 -1.95
N GLY A 81 -3.78 7.33 -2.48
CA GLY A 81 -2.97 6.13 -2.49
C GLY A 81 -1.60 6.36 -3.16
N LEU A 82 -1.59 6.99 -4.34
CA LEU A 82 -0.36 7.34 -5.04
C LEU A 82 0.54 8.27 -4.22
N ILE A 83 -0.02 9.34 -3.63
CA ILE A 83 0.73 10.29 -2.79
C ILE A 83 1.39 9.56 -1.61
N VAL A 84 0.62 8.72 -0.90
CA VAL A 84 1.12 7.94 0.25
C VAL A 84 2.25 7.00 -0.18
N PHE A 85 2.11 6.33 -1.33
CA PHE A 85 3.16 5.41 -1.80
C PHE A 85 4.39 6.11 -2.36
N ILE A 86 4.26 7.31 -2.93
CA ILE A 86 5.40 8.16 -3.27
C ILE A 86 6.13 8.60 -2.00
N ALA A 87 5.41 9.05 -0.98
CA ALA A 87 6.01 9.41 0.31
C ALA A 87 6.73 8.19 0.94
N ASN A 88 6.12 7.01 0.88
CA ASN A 88 6.73 5.77 1.37
C ASN A 88 7.95 5.34 0.53
N LEU A 89 7.93 5.57 -0.79
CA LEU A 89 9.08 5.35 -1.67
C LEU A 89 10.24 6.26 -1.29
N ILE A 90 10.00 7.57 -1.15
CA ILE A 90 11.00 8.56 -0.73
C ILE A 90 11.58 8.16 0.64
N TYR A 91 10.71 7.82 1.60
CA TYR A 91 11.12 7.41 2.93
C TYR A 91 11.98 6.13 2.92
N ASN A 92 11.51 5.05 2.28
CA ASN A 92 12.24 3.77 2.28
C ASN A 92 13.55 3.86 1.49
N THR A 93 13.56 4.59 0.38
CA THR A 93 14.77 4.81 -0.44
C THR A 93 15.76 5.65 0.34
N GLY A 94 15.32 6.76 0.92
CA GLY A 94 16.16 7.62 1.75
C GLY A 94 16.73 6.89 2.96
N ALA A 95 15.94 6.06 3.63
CA ALA A 95 16.39 5.26 4.76
C ALA A 95 17.34 4.11 4.34
N TYR A 96 17.14 3.51 3.17
CA TYR A 96 18.00 2.45 2.63
C TYR A 96 19.40 2.98 2.27
N PHE A 97 19.47 4.12 1.59
CA PHE A 97 20.74 4.75 1.21
C PHE A 97 21.36 5.63 2.31
N GLY A 98 20.71 5.76 3.46
CA GLY A 98 21.21 6.55 4.59
C GLY A 98 21.09 8.07 4.42
N PHE A 99 20.25 8.53 3.48
CA PHE A 99 19.98 9.96 3.24
C PHE A 99 18.90 10.56 4.16
N ALA A 100 18.03 9.73 4.76
CA ALA A 100 16.82 10.21 5.44
C ALA A 100 16.74 9.86 6.94
N PHE A 101 16.48 10.89 7.75
CA PHE A 101 15.97 10.93 9.14
C PHE A 101 16.69 10.05 10.18
N THR A 102 17.81 10.59 10.67
CA THR A 102 18.56 10.23 11.89
C THR A 102 17.77 10.46 13.20
N LEU A 103 16.45 10.27 13.21
CA LEU A 103 15.66 10.25 14.44
C LEU A 103 15.60 8.82 14.98
N GLY A 104 16.70 8.39 15.61
CA GLY A 104 16.77 7.16 16.40
C GLY A 104 16.79 5.83 15.63
N ARG A 105 16.91 5.89 14.29
CA ARG A 105 16.84 4.69 13.42
C ARG A 105 18.19 4.09 13.00
N ASP A 106 19.30 4.60 13.54
CA ASP A 106 20.67 4.13 13.26
C ASP A 106 20.86 2.62 13.55
N LYS A 107 19.93 2.02 14.30
CA LYS A 107 19.91 0.59 14.67
C LYS A 107 19.10 -0.31 13.72
N TYR A 108 18.33 0.25 12.79
CA TYR A 108 17.41 -0.50 11.93
C TYR A 108 17.63 -0.18 10.45
N LYS A 109 18.32 -1.09 9.75
CA LYS A 109 18.43 -1.04 8.29
C LYS A 109 17.09 -1.41 7.66
N VAL A 110 16.59 -0.56 6.79
CA VAL A 110 15.45 -0.87 5.94
C VAL A 110 15.87 -1.97 4.97
N ALA A 111 15.08 -3.04 4.93
CA ALA A 111 15.34 -4.15 4.01
C ALA A 111 15.03 -3.70 2.56
N PRO A 112 15.83 -4.13 1.56
CA PRO A 112 15.63 -3.71 0.16
C PRO A 112 14.23 -4.04 -0.38
N GLU A 113 13.59 -5.08 0.15
CA GLU A 113 12.22 -5.48 -0.16
C GLU A 113 11.22 -4.35 0.10
N ALA A 114 11.43 -3.52 1.12
CA ALA A 114 10.56 -2.39 1.42
C ALA A 114 10.66 -1.27 0.37
N MET A 115 11.86 -1.08 -0.22
CA MET A 115 12.04 -0.16 -1.34
C MET A 115 11.37 -0.70 -2.61
N TYR A 116 11.61 -1.98 -2.95
CA TYR A 116 10.99 -2.61 -4.12
C TYR A 116 9.46 -2.66 -4.02
N ALA A 117 8.91 -2.92 -2.83
CA ALA A 117 7.48 -2.88 -2.60
C ALA A 117 6.89 -1.48 -2.85
N SER A 118 7.56 -0.41 -2.40
CA SER A 118 7.13 0.96 -2.66
C SER A 118 7.17 1.31 -4.15
N ILE A 119 8.23 0.90 -4.87
CA ILE A 119 8.34 1.11 -6.33
C ILE A 119 7.17 0.42 -7.04
N PHE A 120 6.94 -0.86 -6.72
CA PHE A 120 5.83 -1.63 -7.29
C PHE A 120 4.49 -0.94 -7.05
N LYS A 121 4.24 -0.45 -5.83
CA LYS A 121 2.98 0.24 -5.49
C LYS A 121 2.80 1.55 -6.25
N VAL A 122 3.84 2.36 -6.39
CA VAL A 122 3.79 3.59 -7.19
C VAL A 122 3.45 3.26 -8.64
N PHE A 123 4.09 2.23 -9.22
CA PHE A 123 3.82 1.80 -10.59
C PHE A 123 2.38 1.31 -10.78
N VAL A 124 1.87 0.49 -9.87
CA VAL A 124 0.47 0.01 -9.87
C VAL A 124 -0.51 1.19 -9.87
N TYR A 125 -0.34 2.13 -8.93
CA TYR A 125 -1.28 3.25 -8.80
C TYR A 125 -1.21 4.22 -9.99
N LEU A 126 -0.02 4.51 -10.51
CA LEU A 126 0.12 5.31 -11.74
C LEU A 126 -0.56 4.65 -12.93
N THR A 127 -0.34 3.34 -13.12
CA THR A 127 -0.93 2.58 -14.23
C THR A 127 -2.45 2.56 -14.13
N LEU A 128 -3.00 2.38 -12.92
CA LEU A 128 -4.45 2.41 -12.70
C LEU A 128 -5.04 3.80 -12.92
N ILE A 129 -4.36 4.87 -12.47
CA ILE A 129 -4.83 6.25 -12.68
C ILE A 129 -4.86 6.59 -14.17
N ILE A 130 -3.79 6.28 -14.91
CA ILE A 130 -3.71 6.55 -16.35
C ILE A 130 -4.73 5.68 -17.09
N GLY A 131 -4.80 4.39 -16.77
CA GLY A 131 -5.66 3.43 -17.47
C GLY A 131 -7.16 3.60 -17.18
N LEU A 132 -7.53 4.26 -16.08
CA LEU A 132 -8.92 4.50 -15.67
C LEU A 132 -9.27 5.98 -15.63
N TRP A 133 -8.44 6.87 -16.19
CA TRP A 133 -8.56 8.33 -16.05
C TRP A 133 -9.98 8.86 -16.25
N ASP A 134 -10.59 8.52 -17.40
CA ASP A 134 -11.93 8.97 -17.79
C ASP A 134 -13.04 8.47 -16.85
N LYS A 135 -12.76 7.45 -16.04
CA LYS A 135 -13.69 6.88 -15.07
C LYS A 135 -13.45 7.39 -13.67
N LEU A 136 -12.20 7.70 -13.31
CA LEU A 136 -11.89 8.19 -11.98
C LEU A 136 -12.38 9.64 -11.78
N PHE A 137 -12.20 10.47 -12.80
CA PHE A 137 -12.42 11.93 -12.75
C PHE A 137 -13.71 12.40 -13.46
N ILE A 138 -14.75 11.57 -13.42
CA ILE A 138 -16.08 11.88 -14.01
C ILE A 138 -16.72 13.08 -13.30
#